data_AF-A8SKE4-F1
#
_entry.id   AF-A8SKE4-F1
#
_cell.length_a   1.000
_cell.length_b   1.000
_cell.length_c   1.000
_cell.angle_alpha   90.00
_cell.angle_beta   90.00
_cell.angle_gamma   90.00
#
_symmetry.space_group_name_H-M   'P 1'
#
loop_
_entity.id
_entity.type
_entity.pdbx_description
1 polymer ?
#
loop_
_entity_poly.entity_id
_entity_poly.type
_entity_poly.pdbx_seq_one_letter_code
_entity_poly.pdbx_strand_id
1 'polypeptide(L)'
;MIYNLTAKINNSDRKFIDKFHSFSVNSSMNENISGGATRPFLRESILAGVGEYFERDAVFAFNRNFANKERVGCLNLLTKKVNYFDICNEKYKIYFSDTCGCACHTNSDNLVNNCFSEFVERQSFMLRYLSKTAMYKLKFDKNLFEKLIPSELRHLKFYNISLVDSYFVILCIGTLNNDFYIGLGADFNLFNAIKNCIKEVMQMSSFYTNKNKNDNKNFKNRDREFKDYIDYFMELDSKRLEKAYLFLDRFEEKAVDKNLLYNCYDINDTLSELYDKYKIEPYLFFMENMYNFKIAKIVDFNWFPTLLPKTISEEKIKNIEKITGLTIDRKCNFIPFP
;
A
#
# COMPACT_ATOMS: atom_id res chain seq x y z
N MET A 1 27.42 -2.95 -12.33
CA MET A 1 26.26 -3.06 -13.26
C MET A 1 25.82 -1.63 -13.57
N ILE A 2 25.86 -1.20 -14.84
CA ILE A 2 25.39 0.15 -15.23
C ILE A 2 23.89 0.02 -15.52
N TYR A 3 23.06 0.62 -14.67
CA TYR A 3 21.62 0.66 -14.91
C TYR A 3 21.31 1.66 -16.04
N ASN A 4 20.75 1.18 -17.15
CA ASN A 4 20.16 2.05 -18.17
C ASN A 4 18.74 2.43 -17.73
N LEU A 5 18.65 3.43 -16.85
CA LEU A 5 17.38 3.96 -16.38
C LEU A 5 16.85 5.01 -17.36
N THR A 6 15.58 4.89 -17.72
CA THR A 6 14.85 5.97 -18.41
C THR A 6 13.95 6.65 -17.39
N ALA A 7 14.13 7.96 -17.22
CA ALA A 7 13.36 8.79 -16.32
C ALA A 7 12.42 9.71 -17.11
N LYS A 8 11.19 9.88 -16.62
CA LYS A 8 10.19 10.77 -17.21
C LYS A 8 9.58 11.66 -16.15
N ILE A 9 9.53 12.96 -16.44
CA ILE A 9 8.79 13.94 -15.65
C ILE A 9 7.56 14.32 -16.47
N ASN A 10 6.37 14.03 -15.95
CA ASN A 10 5.14 14.39 -16.64
C ASN A 10 4.65 15.75 -16.15
N ASN A 11 5.03 16.81 -16.89
CA ASN A 11 4.64 18.20 -16.61
C ASN A 11 3.57 18.74 -17.58
N SER A 12 2.99 17.89 -18.43
CA SER A 12 2.19 18.31 -19.59
C SER A 12 0.93 19.14 -19.28
N ASP A 13 0.49 19.21 -18.01
CA ASP A 13 -0.72 19.93 -17.58
C ASP A 13 -0.50 21.07 -16.58
N ARG A 14 0.75 21.55 -16.44
CA ARG A 14 1.07 22.63 -15.51
C ARG A 14 0.70 24.01 -16.06
N LYS A 15 -0.51 24.44 -15.72
CA LYS A 15 -0.93 25.85 -15.82
C LYS A 15 -0.70 26.64 -14.52
N PHE A 16 -0.49 25.98 -13.38
CA PHE A 16 -0.42 26.59 -12.04
C PHE A 16 0.66 25.97 -11.14
N ILE A 17 1.16 26.76 -10.17
CA ILE A 17 2.31 26.45 -9.27
C ILE A 17 1.96 25.39 -8.20
N ASP A 18 0.70 25.30 -7.81
CA ASP A 18 0.14 24.47 -6.75
C ASP A 18 -0.16 23.02 -7.17
N LYS A 19 0.01 22.68 -8.46
CA LYS A 19 -0.22 21.32 -8.95
C LYS A 19 0.92 20.37 -8.58
N PHE A 20 0.55 19.15 -8.17
CA PHE A 20 1.49 18.06 -7.89
C PHE A 20 2.39 17.75 -9.11
N HIS A 21 3.61 17.30 -8.84
CA HIS A 21 4.56 16.81 -9.83
C HIS A 21 4.52 15.28 -9.90
N SER A 22 4.45 14.72 -11.10
CA SER A 22 4.54 13.27 -11.32
C SER A 22 5.86 12.90 -11.97
N PHE A 23 6.52 11.89 -11.41
CA PHE A 23 7.77 11.32 -11.90
C PHE A 23 7.60 9.81 -12.08
N SER A 24 8.24 9.26 -13.11
CA SER A 24 8.40 7.82 -13.26
C SER A 24 9.79 7.46 -13.75
N VAL A 25 10.27 6.29 -13.33
CA VAL A 25 11.54 5.72 -13.76
C VAL A 25 11.35 4.24 -14.06
N ASN A 26 12.00 3.75 -15.11
CA ASN A 26 12.03 2.35 -15.46
C ASN A 26 13.43 1.95 -15.95
N SER A 27 13.71 0.66 -15.99
CA SER A 27 14.96 0.11 -16.48
C SER A 27 14.75 -0.64 -17.78
N SER A 28 15.61 -0.41 -18.77
CA SER A 28 15.62 -1.22 -19.99
C SER A 28 16.11 -2.64 -19.74
N MET A 29 16.75 -2.93 -18.59
CA MET A 29 17.21 -4.26 -18.22
C MET A 29 16.14 -5.08 -17.48
N ASN A 30 15.13 -4.42 -16.92
CA ASN A 30 14.01 -5.08 -16.26
C ASN A 30 12.74 -4.25 -16.48
N GLU A 31 12.12 -4.44 -17.63
CA GLU A 31 10.96 -3.64 -18.08
C GLU A 31 9.72 -3.79 -17.17
N ASN A 32 9.68 -4.87 -16.38
CA ASN A 32 8.63 -5.14 -15.40
C ASN A 32 8.81 -4.35 -14.09
N ILE A 33 9.95 -3.68 -13.89
CA ILE A 33 10.20 -2.86 -12.71
C ILE A 33 10.19 -1.39 -13.09
N SER A 34 9.29 -0.66 -12.43
CA SER A 34 9.20 0.78 -12.49
C SER A 34 8.98 1.35 -11.10
N GLY A 35 9.38 2.59 -10.88
CA GLY A 35 8.99 3.38 -9.72
C GLY A 35 8.33 4.67 -10.18
N GLY A 36 7.41 5.20 -9.39
CA GLY A 36 6.65 6.38 -9.74
C GLY A 36 6.06 7.08 -8.53
N ALA A 37 6.13 8.40 -8.50
CA ALA A 37 5.56 9.15 -7.39
C ALA A 37 4.98 10.47 -7.84
N THR A 38 3.90 10.86 -7.15
CA THR A 38 3.28 12.18 -7.27
C THR A 38 3.34 12.89 -5.92
N ARG A 39 3.99 14.06 -5.89
CA ARG A 39 4.24 14.90 -4.70
C ARG A 39 4.09 16.39 -5.03
N PRO A 40 3.86 17.27 -4.03
CA PRO A 40 3.78 18.72 -4.25
C PRO A 40 5.08 19.33 -4.80
N PHE A 41 6.24 18.73 -4.53
CA PHE A 41 7.55 19.22 -4.97
C PHE A 41 8.27 18.22 -5.89
N LEU A 42 8.86 18.70 -6.99
CA LEU A 42 9.53 17.85 -7.99
C LEU A 42 10.62 16.96 -7.39
N ARG A 43 11.47 17.55 -6.54
CA ARG A 43 12.58 16.82 -5.90
C ARG A 43 12.06 15.63 -5.10
N GLU A 44 10.95 15.80 -4.39
CA GLU A 44 10.33 14.73 -3.61
C GLU A 44 9.76 13.64 -4.53
N SER A 45 9.08 14.01 -5.62
CA SER A 45 8.59 13.04 -6.61
C SER A 45 9.72 12.22 -7.23
N ILE A 46 10.84 12.87 -7.58
CA ILE A 46 12.01 12.17 -8.13
C ILE A 46 12.59 11.20 -7.11
N LEU A 47 12.87 11.67 -5.89
CA LEU A 47 13.46 10.84 -4.85
C LEU A 47 12.56 9.65 -4.48
N ALA A 48 11.25 9.88 -4.36
CA ALA A 48 10.30 8.81 -4.06
C ALA A 48 10.22 7.78 -5.20
N GLY A 49 10.10 8.21 -6.46
CA GLY A 49 10.01 7.26 -7.58
C GLY A 49 11.32 6.48 -7.83
N VAL A 50 12.48 7.11 -7.59
CA VAL A 50 13.77 6.38 -7.61
C VAL A 50 13.86 5.39 -6.46
N GLY A 51 13.42 5.79 -5.26
CA GLY A 51 13.38 4.90 -4.09
C GLY A 51 12.53 3.65 -4.35
N GLU A 52 11.31 3.83 -4.88
CA GLU A 52 10.39 2.74 -5.21
C GLU A 52 10.96 1.79 -6.28
N TYR A 53 11.66 2.32 -7.29
CA TYR A 53 12.33 1.49 -8.28
C TYR A 53 13.37 0.56 -7.64
N PHE A 54 14.25 1.11 -6.80
CA PHE A 54 15.29 0.32 -6.15
C PHE A 54 14.74 -0.68 -5.14
N GLU A 55 13.69 -0.30 -4.42
CA GLU A 55 12.94 -1.19 -3.54
C GLU A 55 12.43 -2.42 -4.29
N ARG A 56 11.68 -2.20 -5.37
CA ARG A 56 11.14 -3.27 -6.22
C ARG A 56 12.24 -4.16 -6.80
N ASP A 57 13.31 -3.56 -7.32
CA ASP A 57 14.46 -4.31 -7.86
C ASP A 57 15.11 -5.21 -6.80
N ALA A 58 15.33 -4.69 -5.60
CA ALA A 58 15.93 -5.45 -4.50
C ALA A 58 15.04 -6.60 -4.03
N VAL A 59 13.74 -6.38 -3.85
CA VAL A 59 12.80 -7.44 -3.42
C VAL A 59 12.75 -8.57 -4.44
N PHE A 60 12.60 -8.24 -5.72
CA PHE A 60 12.54 -9.27 -6.75
C PHE A 60 13.89 -9.95 -6.98
N ALA A 61 15.01 -9.25 -6.84
CA ALA A 61 16.34 -9.87 -6.84
C ALA A 61 16.51 -10.81 -5.64
N PHE A 62 16.05 -10.41 -4.45
CA PHE A 62 16.04 -11.24 -3.25
C PHE A 62 15.19 -12.51 -3.46
N ASN A 63 14.02 -12.39 -4.08
CA ASN A 63 13.14 -13.53 -4.40
C ASN A 63 13.75 -14.49 -5.43
N ARG A 64 14.42 -13.98 -6.47
CA ARG A 64 15.08 -14.82 -7.48
C ARG A 64 16.23 -15.62 -6.88
N ASN A 65 16.99 -15.00 -5.99
CA ASN A 65 18.16 -15.62 -5.34
C ASN A 65 17.82 -16.40 -4.07
N PHE A 66 16.53 -16.64 -3.80
CA PHE A 66 16.03 -17.26 -2.57
C PHE A 66 16.56 -18.68 -2.38
N ALA A 67 16.74 -19.44 -3.47
CA ALA A 67 17.26 -20.81 -3.44
C ALA A 67 18.78 -20.89 -3.14
N ASN A 68 19.50 -19.76 -3.22
CA ASN A 68 20.96 -19.71 -3.09
C ASN A 68 21.43 -19.24 -1.70
N LYS A 69 20.52 -19.00 -0.75
CA LYS A 69 20.84 -18.53 0.60
C LYS A 69 20.47 -19.58 1.64
N GLU A 70 21.47 -20.12 2.33
CA GLU A 70 21.25 -21.10 3.42
C GLU A 70 20.48 -20.48 4.58
N ARG A 71 20.86 -19.26 5.01
CA ARG A 71 20.23 -18.55 6.13
C ARG A 71 20.17 -17.04 5.87
N VAL A 72 19.09 -16.39 6.30
CA VAL A 72 19.01 -14.92 6.28
C VAL A 72 18.66 -14.40 7.67
N GLY A 73 19.43 -13.41 8.12
CA GLY A 73 19.18 -12.70 9.36
C GLY A 73 18.04 -11.69 9.21
N CYS A 74 17.23 -11.55 10.24
CA CYS A 74 16.19 -10.54 10.35
C CYS A 74 16.11 -10.03 11.79
N LEU A 75 15.53 -8.84 11.96
CA LEU A 75 15.27 -8.26 13.27
C LEU A 75 13.80 -8.48 13.61
N ASN A 76 13.52 -9.17 14.72
CA ASN A 76 12.20 -9.21 15.29
C ASN A 76 11.90 -7.84 15.93
N LEU A 77 10.88 -7.14 15.42
CA LEU A 77 10.60 -5.76 15.85
C LEU A 77 9.97 -5.67 17.24
N LEU A 78 9.35 -6.75 17.73
CA LEU A 78 8.76 -6.79 19.07
C LEU A 78 9.86 -7.04 20.12
N THR A 79 10.64 -8.11 19.94
CA THR A 79 11.66 -8.53 20.93
C THR A 79 13.00 -7.82 20.75
N LYS A 80 13.20 -7.12 19.63
CA LYS A 80 14.47 -6.50 19.20
C LYS A 80 15.63 -7.49 19.05
N LYS A 81 15.33 -8.79 18.92
CA LYS A 81 16.33 -9.85 18.73
C LYS A 81 16.58 -10.13 17.26
N VAL A 82 17.82 -10.49 16.94
CA VAL A 82 18.19 -11.00 15.62
C VAL A 82 17.83 -12.47 15.55
N ASN A 83 17.03 -12.83 14.55
CA ASN A 83 16.63 -14.19 14.24
C ASN A 83 17.23 -14.59 12.89
N TYR A 84 17.48 -15.88 12.70
CA TYR A 84 17.95 -16.43 11.44
C TYR A 84 16.97 -17.48 10.96
N PHE A 85 16.51 -17.33 9.72
CA PHE A 85 15.59 -18.27 9.09
C PHE A 85 16.28 -19.00 7.94
N ASP A 86 15.98 -20.29 7.81
CA ASP A 86 16.45 -21.12 6.71
C ASP A 86 15.54 -20.86 5.50
N ILE A 87 16.03 -19.99 4.64
CA ILE A 87 15.28 -19.38 3.56
C ILE A 87 15.17 -20.29 2.33
N CYS A 88 15.91 -21.41 2.27
CA CYS A 88 15.70 -22.43 1.24
C CYS A 88 14.28 -23.04 1.22
N ASN A 89 13.46 -22.79 2.24
CA ASN A 89 12.09 -23.28 2.28
C ASN A 89 11.15 -22.42 1.42
N GLU A 90 10.56 -23.02 0.38
CA GLU A 90 9.61 -22.36 -0.53
C GLU A 90 8.44 -21.67 0.19
N LYS A 91 8.06 -22.12 1.39
CA LYS A 91 7.00 -21.50 2.20
C LYS A 91 7.27 -20.04 2.55
N TYR A 92 8.54 -19.63 2.58
CA TYR A 92 8.94 -18.25 2.86
C TYR A 92 9.08 -17.40 1.60
N LYS A 93 9.27 -18.03 0.43
CA LYS A 93 9.50 -17.33 -0.85
C LYS A 93 8.33 -16.43 -1.21
N ILE A 94 7.12 -16.87 -0.89
CA ILE A 94 5.89 -16.13 -1.17
C ILE A 94 5.84 -14.76 -0.49
N TYR A 95 6.50 -14.57 0.65
CA TYR A 95 6.53 -13.28 1.33
C TYR A 95 7.32 -12.23 0.55
N PHE A 96 8.20 -12.63 -0.36
CA PHE A 96 9.03 -11.73 -1.16
C PHE A 96 8.56 -11.68 -2.62
N SER A 97 7.35 -12.16 -2.95
CA SER A 97 6.83 -12.16 -4.32
C SER A 97 6.13 -10.85 -4.70
N ASP A 98 5.89 -9.97 -3.72
CA ASP A 98 5.38 -8.61 -3.92
C ASP A 98 6.17 -7.62 -3.06
N THR A 99 5.83 -6.34 -3.13
CA THR A 99 6.51 -5.25 -2.41
C THR A 99 5.88 -4.92 -1.07
N CYS A 100 4.82 -5.61 -0.62
CA CYS A 100 4.11 -5.25 0.61
C CYS A 100 5.05 -5.20 1.82
N GLY A 101 5.04 -4.09 2.54
CA GLY A 101 5.86 -3.90 3.73
C GLY A 101 7.32 -3.59 3.41
N CYS A 102 7.62 -3.13 2.19
CA CYS A 102 8.96 -2.80 1.75
C CYS A 102 9.16 -1.29 1.71
N ALA A 103 10.41 -0.86 1.92
CA ALA A 103 10.75 0.54 1.75
C ALA A 103 12.21 0.71 1.34
N CYS A 104 12.52 1.89 0.79
CA CYS A 104 13.87 2.36 0.54
C CYS A 104 14.10 3.72 1.22
N HIS A 105 15.18 3.85 2.00
CA HIS A 105 15.58 5.13 2.60
C HIS A 105 17.07 5.16 2.95
N THR A 106 17.66 6.35 3.00
CA THR A 106 19.03 6.56 3.51
C THR A 106 19.17 6.47 5.04
N ASN A 107 18.08 6.62 5.78
CA ASN A 107 18.03 6.66 7.24
C ASN A 107 17.33 5.38 7.73
N SER A 108 17.87 4.76 8.77
CA SER A 108 17.39 3.46 9.25
C SER A 108 16.03 3.58 9.94
N ASP A 109 15.82 4.61 10.75
CA ASP A 109 14.56 4.79 11.50
C ASP A 109 13.40 5.07 10.54
N ASN A 110 13.62 5.96 9.56
CA ASN A 110 12.63 6.22 8.52
C ASN A 110 12.36 4.99 7.65
N LEU A 111 13.38 4.18 7.36
CA LEU A 111 13.19 2.92 6.64
C LEU A 111 12.27 1.98 7.42
N VAL A 112 12.54 1.78 8.71
CA VAL A 112 11.74 0.90 9.57
C VAL A 112 10.32 1.41 9.67
N ASN A 113 10.13 2.72 9.89
CA ASN A 113 8.80 3.33 9.95
C ASN A 113 8.04 3.15 8.64
N ASN A 114 8.67 3.39 7.48
CA ASN A 114 8.01 3.21 6.19
C ASN A 114 7.62 1.76 5.93
N CYS A 115 8.53 0.80 6.20
CA CYS A 115 8.20 -0.63 6.08
C CYS A 115 7.04 -1.00 7.00
N PHE A 116 7.05 -0.49 8.24
CA PHE A 116 6.05 -0.83 9.25
C PHE A 116 4.69 -0.25 8.87
N SER A 117 4.67 1.01 8.44
CA SER A 117 3.48 1.68 7.95
C SER A 117 2.83 0.91 6.81
N GLU A 118 3.59 0.54 5.78
CA GLU A 118 3.05 -0.23 4.66
C GLU A 118 2.62 -1.64 5.11
N PHE A 119 3.39 -2.31 5.96
CA PHE A 119 3.01 -3.61 6.50
C PHE A 119 1.63 -3.55 7.19
N VAL A 120 1.45 -2.64 8.16
CA VAL A 120 0.18 -2.53 8.90
C VAL A 120 -0.98 -2.11 7.99
N GLU A 121 -0.73 -1.21 7.04
CA GLU A 121 -1.70 -0.80 6.02
C GLU A 121 -2.21 -2.00 5.22
N ARG A 122 -1.30 -2.81 4.67
CA ARG A 122 -1.65 -3.98 3.85
C ARG A 122 -2.31 -5.08 4.66
N GLN A 123 -1.83 -5.39 5.87
CA GLN A 123 -2.48 -6.38 6.74
C GLN A 123 -3.90 -5.96 7.11
N SER A 124 -4.12 -4.67 7.41
CA SER A 124 -5.44 -4.10 7.69
C SER A 124 -6.36 -4.23 6.49
N PHE A 125 -5.90 -3.81 5.32
CA PHE A 125 -6.68 -3.88 4.10
C PHE A 125 -7.09 -5.32 3.73
N MET A 126 -6.15 -6.26 3.78
CA MET A 126 -6.39 -7.68 3.51
C MET A 126 -7.44 -8.26 4.45
N LEU A 127 -7.29 -8.08 5.78
CA LEU A 127 -8.23 -8.64 6.74
C LEU A 127 -9.63 -8.07 6.51
N ARG A 128 -9.75 -6.74 6.43
CA ARG A 128 -11.03 -6.05 6.33
C ARG A 128 -11.75 -6.38 5.04
N TYR A 129 -11.05 -6.42 3.91
CA TYR A 129 -11.67 -6.77 2.64
C TYR A 129 -12.11 -8.23 2.56
N LEU A 130 -11.27 -9.17 3.01
CA LEU A 130 -11.57 -10.60 2.92
C LEU A 130 -12.62 -11.08 3.92
N SER A 131 -12.72 -10.42 5.08
CA SER A 131 -13.78 -10.67 6.07
C SER A 131 -15.03 -9.80 5.88
N LYS A 132 -14.99 -8.86 4.92
CA LYS A 132 -16.03 -7.86 4.71
C LYS A 132 -16.33 -7.06 5.98
N THR A 133 -15.30 -6.66 6.72
CA THR A 133 -15.40 -5.86 7.94
C THR A 133 -14.78 -4.48 7.81
N ALA A 134 -15.17 -3.56 8.69
CA ALA A 134 -14.49 -2.29 8.95
C ALA A 134 -14.67 -1.95 10.44
N MET A 135 -13.95 -0.94 10.93
CA MET A 135 -14.21 -0.44 12.28
C MET A 135 -15.43 0.47 12.27
N TYR A 136 -15.40 1.52 11.47
CA TYR A 136 -16.47 2.53 11.37
C TYR A 136 -16.29 3.40 10.13
N LYS A 137 -17.37 4.03 9.71
CA LYS A 137 -17.39 5.08 8.69
C LYS A 137 -17.06 6.42 9.35
N LEU A 138 -16.18 7.22 8.74
CA LEU A 138 -15.86 8.56 9.24
C LEU A 138 -16.95 9.55 8.86
N LYS A 139 -17.47 10.25 9.86
CA LYS A 139 -18.42 11.35 9.68
C LYS A 139 -17.75 12.66 10.05
N PHE A 140 -17.51 13.48 9.05
CA PHE A 140 -16.89 14.79 9.25
C PHE A 140 -17.96 15.86 9.50
N ASP A 141 -17.66 16.79 10.41
CA ASP A 141 -18.34 18.08 10.41
C ASP A 141 -18.09 18.80 9.08
N LYS A 142 -19.08 19.55 8.59
CA LYS A 142 -19.00 20.23 7.30
C LYS A 142 -17.79 21.16 7.21
N ASN A 143 -17.53 21.97 8.24
CA ASN A 143 -16.40 22.91 8.22
C ASN A 143 -15.05 22.20 8.24
N LEU A 144 -14.97 21.09 8.97
CA LEU A 144 -13.76 20.27 9.00
C LEU A 144 -13.53 19.59 7.65
N PHE A 145 -14.58 19.02 7.05
CA PHE A 145 -14.51 18.37 5.75
C PHE A 145 -14.03 19.33 4.66
N GLU A 146 -14.57 20.54 4.62
CA GLU A 146 -14.20 21.55 3.63
C GLU A 146 -12.75 22.04 3.76
N LYS A 147 -12.15 21.95 4.95
CA LYS A 147 -10.74 22.30 5.19
C LYS A 147 -9.78 21.16 4.88
N LEU A 148 -10.19 19.91 5.10
CA LEU A 148 -9.34 18.74 4.95
C LEU A 148 -9.37 18.16 3.54
N ILE A 149 -10.54 18.13 2.91
CA ILE A 149 -10.79 17.42 1.67
C ILE A 149 -10.96 18.44 0.53
N PRO A 150 -10.12 18.38 -0.53
CA PRO A 150 -10.30 19.21 -1.72
C PRO A 150 -11.71 19.10 -2.29
N SER A 151 -12.23 20.19 -2.87
CA SER A 151 -13.62 20.24 -3.36
C SER A 151 -13.93 19.17 -4.42
N GLU A 152 -12.97 18.83 -5.26
CA GLU A 152 -13.07 17.79 -6.28
C GLU A 152 -13.23 16.37 -5.70
N LEU A 153 -12.81 16.15 -4.45
CA LEU A 153 -12.86 14.85 -3.78
C LEU A 153 -14.02 14.72 -2.79
N ARG A 154 -14.97 15.65 -2.78
CA ARG A 154 -16.11 15.65 -1.83
C ARG A 154 -17.11 14.50 -2.06
N HIS A 155 -17.01 13.80 -3.19
CA HIS A 155 -17.81 12.62 -3.50
C HIS A 155 -17.32 11.35 -2.77
N LEU A 156 -16.14 11.40 -2.14
CA LEU A 156 -15.56 10.27 -1.41
C LEU A 156 -16.20 10.08 -0.04
N LYS A 157 -16.40 8.81 0.32
CA LYS A 157 -16.68 8.34 1.68
C LYS A 157 -15.38 7.77 2.26
N PHE A 158 -15.18 7.96 3.57
CA PHE A 158 -13.97 7.51 4.26
C PHE A 158 -14.32 6.50 5.36
N TYR A 159 -13.52 5.46 5.47
CA TYR A 159 -13.74 4.34 6.38
C TYR A 159 -12.46 4.06 7.15
N ASN A 160 -12.57 3.89 8.46
CA ASN A 160 -11.50 3.35 9.26
C ASN A 160 -11.52 1.82 9.13
N ILE A 161 -10.46 1.27 8.57
CA ILE A 161 -10.26 -0.16 8.34
C ILE A 161 -9.06 -0.72 9.11
N SER A 162 -8.57 0.01 10.12
CA SER A 162 -7.40 -0.37 10.91
C SER A 162 -7.58 -1.72 11.58
N LEU A 163 -6.47 -2.43 11.80
CA LEU A 163 -6.43 -3.58 12.71
C LEU A 163 -6.55 -3.14 14.17
N VAL A 164 -5.81 -2.09 14.52
CA VAL A 164 -5.57 -1.65 15.90
C VAL A 164 -5.95 -0.18 16.08
N ASP A 165 -6.20 0.23 17.32
CA ASP A 165 -6.62 1.60 17.67
C ASP A 165 -5.45 2.59 17.66
N SER A 166 -4.22 2.09 17.87
CA SER A 166 -2.98 2.88 17.86
C SER A 166 -2.45 3.22 16.47
N TYR A 167 -3.09 2.79 15.39
CA TYR A 167 -2.63 3.06 14.03
C TYR A 167 -3.79 3.19 13.08
N PHE A 168 -3.88 4.32 12.37
CA PHE A 168 -5.00 4.59 11.48
C PHE A 168 -4.69 4.09 10.08
N VAL A 169 -5.56 3.25 9.54
CA VAL A 169 -5.62 2.85 8.13
C VAL A 169 -6.98 3.26 7.59
N ILE A 170 -6.96 4.24 6.69
CA ILE A 170 -8.15 4.87 6.13
C ILE A 170 -8.29 4.48 4.66
N LEU A 171 -9.44 3.90 4.35
CA LEU A 171 -9.87 3.62 2.99
C LEU A 171 -10.87 4.69 2.56
N CYS A 172 -10.63 5.32 1.42
CA CYS A 172 -11.55 6.28 0.82
C CYS A 172 -12.06 5.74 -0.52
N ILE A 173 -13.38 5.79 -0.75
CA ILE A 173 -14.00 5.36 -2.01
C ILE A 173 -15.09 6.33 -2.47
N GLY A 174 -15.29 6.45 -3.77
CA GLY A 174 -16.42 7.18 -4.35
C GLY A 174 -16.38 7.14 -5.88
N THR A 175 -17.47 7.47 -6.52
CA THR A 175 -17.57 7.49 -7.99
C THR A 175 -17.90 8.88 -8.46
N LEU A 176 -17.22 9.33 -9.52
CA LEU A 176 -17.50 10.61 -10.18
C LEU A 176 -17.36 10.41 -11.68
N ASN A 177 -18.39 10.81 -12.45
CA ASN A 177 -18.40 10.71 -13.92
C ASN A 177 -18.08 9.30 -14.46
N ASN A 178 -18.61 8.25 -13.84
CA ASN A 178 -18.32 6.84 -14.10
C ASN A 178 -16.89 6.38 -13.79
N ASP A 179 -15.99 7.21 -13.27
CA ASP A 179 -14.69 6.78 -12.76
C ASP A 179 -14.82 6.40 -11.27
N PHE A 180 -14.32 5.23 -10.90
CA PHE A 180 -14.29 4.75 -9.52
C PHE A 180 -13.00 5.20 -8.84
N TYR A 181 -13.12 6.04 -7.83
CA TYR A 181 -12.01 6.51 -7.04
C TYR A 181 -11.87 5.67 -5.77
N ILE A 182 -10.68 5.12 -5.55
CA ILE A 182 -10.25 4.47 -4.32
C ILE A 182 -8.88 5.00 -3.90
N GLY A 183 -8.65 5.10 -2.60
CA GLY A 183 -7.34 5.36 -2.03
C GLY A 183 -7.22 4.72 -0.66
N LEU A 184 -5.99 4.43 -0.28
CA LEU A 184 -5.62 3.90 1.02
C LEU A 184 -4.59 4.84 1.64
N GLY A 185 -4.67 5.04 2.94
CA GLY A 185 -3.70 5.87 3.62
C GLY A 185 -3.58 5.48 5.06
N ALA A 186 -2.34 5.30 5.50
CA ALA A 186 -2.06 4.96 6.87
C ALA A 186 -1.08 5.94 7.55
N ASP A 187 -1.25 6.09 8.87
CA ASP A 187 -0.36 6.88 9.74
C ASP A 187 -0.71 6.63 11.22
N PHE A 188 0.19 6.96 12.14
CA PHE A 188 -0.08 6.97 13.59
C PHE A 188 -1.10 8.06 13.98
N ASN A 189 -1.37 9.00 13.08
CA ASN A 189 -2.30 10.09 13.28
C ASN A 189 -3.38 10.13 12.18
N LEU A 190 -4.65 10.24 12.57
CA LEU A 190 -5.78 10.21 11.64
C LEU A 190 -5.71 11.30 10.56
N PHE A 191 -5.30 12.52 10.91
CA PHE A 191 -5.18 13.61 9.94
C PHE A 191 -4.17 13.28 8.83
N ASN A 192 -3.01 12.73 9.21
CA ASN A 192 -2.01 12.31 8.24
C ASN A 192 -2.46 11.12 7.41
N ALA A 193 -3.14 10.13 8.01
CA ALA A 193 -3.70 8.99 7.29
C ALA A 193 -4.70 9.43 6.22
N ILE A 194 -5.60 10.38 6.54
CA ILE A 194 -6.54 10.99 5.58
C ILE A 194 -5.77 11.70 4.46
N LYS A 195 -4.74 12.48 4.79
CA LYS A 195 -3.92 13.17 3.78
C LYS A 195 -3.19 12.19 2.86
N ASN A 196 -2.73 11.06 3.38
CA ASN A 196 -2.11 10.01 2.58
C ASN A 196 -3.14 9.35 1.64
N CYS A 197 -4.35 9.05 2.13
CA CYS A 197 -5.46 8.53 1.30
C CYS A 197 -5.77 9.48 0.13
N ILE A 198 -5.87 10.78 0.40
CA ILE A 198 -6.12 11.80 -0.62
C ILE A 198 -4.99 11.83 -1.67
N LYS A 199 -3.73 11.72 -1.26
CA LYS A 199 -2.60 11.70 -2.21
C LYS A 199 -2.70 10.53 -3.18
N GLU A 200 -3.10 9.35 -2.72
CA GLU A 200 -3.31 8.18 -3.60
C GLU A 200 -4.46 8.43 -4.58
N VAL A 201 -5.59 8.98 -4.10
CA VAL A 201 -6.72 9.31 -4.98
C VAL A 201 -6.30 10.31 -6.07
N MET A 202 -5.48 11.30 -5.72
CA MET A 202 -4.96 12.29 -6.68
C MET A 202 -4.02 11.67 -7.73
N GLN A 203 -3.24 10.65 -7.36
CA GLN A 203 -2.41 9.89 -8.30
C GLN A 203 -3.27 9.18 -9.35
N MET A 204 -4.31 8.51 -8.90
CA MET A 204 -5.26 7.81 -9.77
C MET A 204 -6.11 8.78 -10.61
N SER A 205 -6.51 9.94 -10.07
CA SER A 205 -7.18 11.00 -10.87
C SER A 205 -6.31 11.47 -12.05
N SER A 206 -4.99 11.57 -11.83
CA SER A 206 -4.03 11.88 -12.90
C SER A 206 -3.99 10.77 -13.94
N PHE A 207 -4.17 9.51 -13.55
CA PHE A 207 -4.27 8.37 -14.46
C PHE A 207 -5.52 8.44 -15.34
N TYR A 208 -6.71 8.65 -14.76
CA TYR A 208 -7.97 8.81 -15.51
C TYR A 208 -7.90 9.96 -16.50
N THR A 209 -7.35 11.11 -16.08
CA THR A 209 -7.18 12.28 -16.96
C THR A 209 -6.31 11.96 -18.17
N ASN A 210 -5.22 11.21 -17.98
CA ASN A 210 -4.33 10.81 -19.06
C ASN A 210 -4.95 9.76 -19.98
N LYS A 211 -5.73 8.82 -19.44
CA LYS A 211 -6.48 7.83 -20.23
C LYS A 211 -7.46 8.52 -21.18
N ASN A 212 -8.30 9.42 -20.66
CA ASN A 212 -9.28 10.17 -21.45
C ASN A 212 -8.63 11.06 -22.53
N LYS A 213 -7.42 11.59 -22.30
CA LYS A 213 -6.66 12.34 -23.31
C LYS A 213 -6.09 11.47 -24.42
N ASN A 214 -5.68 10.26 -24.08
CA ASN A 214 -5.07 9.31 -25.02
C ASN A 214 -6.12 8.51 -25.81
N ASP A 215 -7.33 8.33 -25.28
CA ASP A 215 -8.46 7.76 -26.04
C ASP A 215 -8.84 8.66 -27.24
N ASN A 216 -8.60 9.98 -27.15
CA ASN A 216 -8.70 10.91 -28.28
C ASN A 216 -7.53 10.84 -29.29
N LYS A 217 -6.49 10.05 -29.00
CA LYS A 217 -5.31 9.86 -29.87
C LYS A 217 -5.01 8.37 -30.01
N ASN A 218 -5.81 7.63 -30.79
CA ASN A 218 -5.55 6.27 -31.32
C ASN A 218 -4.33 5.56 -30.72
N PHE A 219 -4.35 5.28 -29.41
CA PHE A 219 -3.32 4.47 -28.81
C PHE A 219 -3.75 3.04 -29.10
N LYS A 220 -3.06 2.40 -30.06
CA LYS A 220 -3.00 0.94 -30.08
C LYS A 220 -2.68 0.55 -28.65
N ASN A 221 -3.56 -0.23 -28.02
CA ASN A 221 -3.25 -0.92 -26.79
C ASN A 221 -1.81 -1.39 -26.93
N ARG A 222 -0.94 -0.94 -26.03
CA ARG A 222 0.29 -1.68 -25.84
C ARG A 222 -0.22 -3.01 -25.31
N ASP A 223 -0.37 -3.98 -26.20
CA ASP A 223 -0.44 -5.39 -25.85
C ASP A 223 0.89 -5.69 -25.18
N ARG A 224 1.04 -5.24 -23.92
CA ARG A 224 2.07 -5.77 -23.05
C ARG A 224 1.67 -7.20 -22.84
N GLU A 225 2.59 -8.11 -23.13
CA GLU A 225 2.40 -9.54 -22.95
C GLU A 225 2.08 -9.88 -21.47
N PHE A 226 2.41 -8.96 -20.55
CA PHE A 226 2.13 -9.05 -19.12
C PHE A 226 1.28 -7.88 -18.62
N LYS A 227 0.12 -8.20 -18.03
CA LYS A 227 -0.71 -7.27 -17.24
C LYS A 227 -0.25 -7.27 -15.79
N ASP A 228 -0.12 -6.09 -15.19
CA ASP A 228 0.15 -5.94 -13.76
C ASP A 228 -1.16 -5.82 -12.94
N TYR A 229 -1.04 -5.68 -11.61
CA TYR A 229 -2.22 -5.65 -10.72
C TYR A 229 -3.15 -4.47 -11.02
N ILE A 230 -2.59 -3.30 -11.35
CA ILE A 230 -3.34 -2.10 -11.69
C ILE A 230 -4.07 -2.27 -13.03
N ASP A 231 -3.48 -2.96 -14.01
CA ASP A 231 -4.16 -3.26 -15.28
C ASP A 231 -5.45 -4.05 -15.04
N TYR A 232 -5.43 -5.07 -14.17
CA TYR A 232 -6.64 -5.81 -13.79
C TYR A 232 -7.68 -4.95 -13.09
N PHE A 233 -7.26 -4.04 -12.22
CA PHE A 233 -8.17 -3.10 -11.57
C PHE A 233 -8.83 -2.16 -12.59
N MET A 234 -8.05 -1.60 -13.51
CA MET A 234 -8.52 -0.64 -14.52
C MET A 234 -9.43 -1.23 -15.59
N GLU A 235 -9.46 -2.56 -15.72
CA GLU A 235 -10.38 -3.31 -16.61
C GLU A 235 -11.76 -3.54 -15.99
N LEU A 236 -11.90 -3.37 -14.66
CA LEU A 236 -13.19 -3.51 -14.00
C LEU A 236 -14.03 -2.26 -14.20
N ASP A 237 -15.30 -2.45 -14.52
CA ASP A 237 -16.26 -1.36 -14.57
C ASP A 237 -16.57 -0.83 -13.16
N SER A 238 -16.87 0.46 -13.07
CA SER A 238 -17.11 1.13 -11.80
C SER A 238 -18.27 0.55 -10.99
N LYS A 239 -19.30 -0.02 -11.63
CA LYS A 239 -20.40 -0.66 -10.89
C LYS A 239 -19.95 -1.94 -10.20
N ARG A 240 -19.08 -2.72 -10.85
CA ARG A 240 -18.48 -3.91 -10.25
C ARG A 240 -17.55 -3.55 -9.11
N LEU A 241 -16.78 -2.46 -9.24
CA LEU A 241 -15.93 -1.92 -8.19
C LEU A 241 -16.77 -1.45 -6.98
N GLU A 242 -17.81 -0.63 -7.21
CA GLU A 242 -18.75 -0.22 -6.16
C GLU A 242 -19.33 -1.42 -5.42
N LYS A 243 -19.82 -2.42 -6.16
CA LYS A 243 -20.40 -3.63 -5.58
C LYS A 243 -19.42 -4.40 -4.69
N ALA A 244 -18.14 -4.44 -5.03
CA ALA A 244 -17.11 -5.10 -4.22
C ALA A 244 -16.91 -4.46 -2.84
N TYR A 245 -17.26 -3.17 -2.69
CA TYR A 245 -17.09 -2.40 -1.46
C TYR A 245 -18.39 -2.01 -0.75
N LEU A 246 -19.56 -2.40 -1.28
CA LEU A 246 -20.87 -2.11 -0.65
C LEU A 246 -20.97 -2.57 0.81
N PHE A 247 -20.20 -3.58 1.22
CA PHE A 247 -20.18 -4.04 2.60
C PHE A 247 -19.75 -2.95 3.59
N LEU A 248 -19.01 -1.93 3.15
CA LEU A 248 -18.55 -0.83 4.01
C LEU A 248 -19.68 0.08 4.48
N ASP A 249 -20.74 0.22 3.68
CA ASP A 249 -21.85 1.14 3.98
C ASP A 249 -22.73 0.66 5.16
N ARG A 250 -22.56 -0.58 5.64
CA ARG A 250 -23.30 -1.12 6.79
C ARG A 250 -22.70 -0.76 8.15
N PHE A 251 -21.49 -0.21 8.18
CA PHE A 251 -20.78 0.09 9.43
C PHE A 251 -21.20 1.44 10.00
N GLU A 252 -21.22 1.51 11.33
CA GLU A 252 -21.65 2.70 12.05
C GLU A 252 -20.79 3.92 11.74
N GLU A 253 -21.42 5.09 11.79
CA GLU A 253 -20.74 6.37 11.62
C GLU A 253 -20.12 6.83 12.93
N LYS A 254 -18.83 7.17 12.92
CA LYS A 254 -18.13 7.83 14.02
C LYS A 254 -17.82 9.27 13.64
N ALA A 255 -18.25 10.20 14.48
CA ALA A 255 -17.93 11.62 14.30
C ALA A 255 -16.43 11.85 14.44
N VAL A 256 -15.85 12.62 13.52
CA VAL A 256 -14.45 13.05 13.57
C VAL A 256 -14.39 14.37 14.33
N ASP A 257 -13.94 14.30 15.57
CA ASP A 257 -13.61 15.47 16.39
C ASP A 257 -12.10 15.76 16.37
N LYS A 258 -11.71 16.87 17.02
CA LYS A 258 -10.30 17.29 17.10
C LYS A 258 -9.43 16.29 17.86
N ASN A 259 -9.96 15.63 18.89
CA ASN A 259 -9.18 14.69 19.69
C ASN A 259 -8.84 13.47 18.84
N LEU A 260 -9.82 12.89 18.15
CA LEU A 260 -9.59 11.76 17.25
C LEU A 260 -8.65 12.15 16.10
N LEU A 261 -8.81 13.35 15.55
CA LEU A 261 -8.05 13.80 14.38
C LEU A 261 -6.56 14.02 14.69
N TYR A 262 -6.23 14.53 15.88
CA TYR A 262 -4.87 14.91 16.27
C TYR A 262 -4.23 14.00 17.30
N ASN A 263 -4.93 12.95 17.75
CA ASN A 263 -4.29 11.91 18.56
C ASN A 263 -3.14 11.27 17.77
N CYS A 264 -2.06 10.96 18.46
CA CYS A 264 -0.86 10.41 17.86
C CYS A 264 -0.34 9.29 18.75
N TYR A 265 0.05 8.20 18.10
CA TYR A 265 0.68 7.05 18.73
C TYR A 265 2.09 6.86 18.18
N ASP A 266 2.77 5.83 18.66
CA ASP A 266 4.05 5.41 18.09
C ASP A 266 4.08 3.93 17.66
N ILE A 267 5.23 3.53 17.11
CA ILE A 267 5.47 2.18 16.62
C ILE A 267 5.42 1.14 17.74
N ASN A 268 5.84 1.47 18.97
CA ASN A 268 5.86 0.53 20.09
C ASN A 268 4.44 0.31 20.64
N ASP A 269 3.61 1.35 20.71
CA ASP A 269 2.19 1.23 21.04
C ASP A 269 1.53 0.25 20.07
N THR A 270 1.80 0.45 18.78
CA THR A 270 1.22 -0.35 17.70
C THR A 270 1.74 -1.77 17.66
N LEU A 271 3.04 -1.99 17.86
CA LEU A 271 3.61 -3.33 17.95
C LEU A 271 3.00 -4.12 19.11
N SER A 272 2.84 -3.48 20.26
CA SER A 272 2.26 -4.10 21.46
C SER A 272 0.80 -4.48 21.21
N GLU A 273 0.00 -3.55 20.67
CA GLU A 273 -1.42 -3.81 20.39
C GLU A 273 -1.63 -4.89 19.32
N LEU A 274 -0.81 -4.89 18.27
CA LEU A 274 -0.82 -5.93 17.23
C LEU A 274 -0.49 -7.31 17.80
N TYR A 275 0.49 -7.40 18.69
CA TYR A 275 0.81 -8.66 19.35
C TYR A 275 -0.29 -9.10 20.32
N ASP A 276 -0.82 -8.18 21.11
CA ASP A 276 -1.81 -8.50 22.15
C ASP A 276 -3.13 -8.97 21.53
N LYS A 277 -3.66 -8.22 20.55
CA LYS A 277 -4.93 -8.54 19.87
C LYS A 277 -4.79 -9.65 18.83
N TYR A 278 -3.70 -9.66 18.07
CA TYR A 278 -3.60 -10.46 16.83
C TYR A 278 -2.42 -11.43 16.79
N LYS A 279 -1.57 -11.45 17.83
CA LYS A 279 -0.35 -12.25 17.87
C LYS A 279 0.54 -12.03 16.63
N ILE A 280 0.47 -10.81 16.07
CA ILE A 280 1.34 -10.37 14.99
C ILE A 280 2.71 -10.05 15.59
N GLU A 281 3.74 -10.67 15.04
CA GLU A 281 5.15 -10.54 15.39
C GLU A 281 5.95 -10.19 14.12
N PRO A 282 6.16 -8.88 13.84
CA PRO A 282 6.79 -8.46 12.60
C PRO A 282 8.31 -8.69 12.58
N TYR A 283 8.80 -9.27 11.49
CA TYR A 283 10.21 -9.54 11.21
C TYR A 283 10.71 -8.64 10.08
N LEU A 284 11.75 -7.86 10.35
CA LEU A 284 12.39 -6.95 9.40
C LEU A 284 13.60 -7.61 8.73
N PHE A 285 13.52 -7.79 7.42
CA PHE A 285 14.59 -8.32 6.57
C PHE A 285 15.31 -7.18 5.87
N PHE A 286 16.62 -7.06 6.07
CA PHE A 286 17.45 -6.11 5.32
C PHE A 286 17.91 -6.73 4.00
N MET A 287 17.83 -5.94 2.93
CA MET A 287 18.28 -6.33 1.60
C MET A 287 19.58 -5.60 1.28
N GLU A 288 20.65 -6.39 1.16
CA GLU A 288 21.97 -5.88 0.79
C GLU A 288 21.93 -5.23 -0.60
N ASN A 289 22.56 -4.06 -0.71
CA ASN A 289 22.75 -3.36 -1.96
C ASN A 289 24.08 -2.58 -1.93
N MET A 290 24.59 -2.20 -3.09
CA MET A 290 25.90 -1.55 -3.23
C MET A 290 25.85 -0.01 -3.05
N TYR A 291 24.70 0.55 -2.67
CA TYR A 291 24.46 1.99 -2.63
C TYR A 291 24.37 2.51 -1.19
N ASN A 292 24.45 3.83 -1.03
CA ASN A 292 24.36 4.51 0.26
C ASN A 292 22.92 4.62 0.82
N PHE A 293 21.97 3.88 0.24
CA PHE A 293 20.61 3.75 0.74
C PHE A 293 20.36 2.33 1.26
N LYS A 294 19.33 2.19 2.08
CA LYS A 294 18.96 0.93 2.72
C LYS A 294 17.60 0.50 2.20
N ILE A 295 17.43 -0.81 2.05
CA ILE A 295 16.18 -1.42 1.67
C ILE A 295 15.87 -2.50 2.68
N ALA A 296 14.63 -2.55 3.13
CA ALA A 296 14.15 -3.59 4.02
C ALA A 296 12.71 -3.95 3.74
N LYS A 297 12.28 -5.11 4.23
CA LYS A 297 10.89 -5.56 4.15
C LYS A 297 10.46 -6.18 5.48
N ILE A 298 9.25 -5.86 5.92
CA ILE A 298 8.61 -6.45 7.11
C ILE A 298 7.63 -7.54 6.68
N VAL A 299 7.69 -8.66 7.39
CA VAL A 299 6.79 -9.80 7.18
C VAL A 299 6.35 -10.38 8.53
N ASP A 300 5.23 -11.08 8.53
CA ASP A 300 4.80 -11.94 9.63
C ASP A 300 4.42 -13.31 9.06
N PHE A 301 5.07 -14.37 9.56
CA PHE A 301 4.94 -15.71 8.99
C PHE A 301 3.59 -16.40 9.29
N ASN A 302 2.79 -15.85 10.19
CA ASN A 302 1.48 -16.33 10.58
C ASN A 302 0.33 -15.51 9.96
N TRP A 303 0.65 -14.41 9.28
CA TRP A 303 -0.30 -13.47 8.66
C TRP A 303 -0.18 -13.42 7.12
N PHE A 304 -0.90 -12.49 6.49
CA PHE A 304 -1.03 -12.42 5.03
C PHE A 304 0.35 -12.20 4.37
N PRO A 305 0.79 -13.09 3.47
CA PRO A 305 2.12 -12.98 2.87
C PRO A 305 2.21 -11.93 1.76
N THR A 306 1.09 -11.67 1.08
CA THR A 306 0.99 -10.78 -0.09
C THR A 306 -0.40 -10.17 -0.16
N LEU A 307 -0.60 -9.22 -1.06
CA LEU A 307 -1.94 -8.71 -1.43
C LEU A 307 -2.78 -9.68 -2.29
N LEU A 308 -2.23 -10.83 -2.71
CA LEU A 308 -2.91 -11.80 -3.56
C LEU A 308 -3.59 -12.88 -2.71
N PRO A 309 -4.94 -12.91 -2.61
CA PRO A 309 -5.64 -13.85 -1.72
C PRO A 309 -5.34 -15.33 -2.02
N LYS A 310 -5.16 -15.67 -3.30
CA LYS A 310 -4.83 -17.04 -3.77
C LYS A 310 -3.52 -17.60 -3.21
N THR A 311 -2.66 -16.74 -2.65
CA THR A 311 -1.36 -17.14 -2.08
C THR A 311 -1.44 -17.53 -0.61
N ILE A 312 -2.60 -17.31 0.03
CA ILE A 312 -2.80 -17.59 1.44
C ILE A 312 -3.14 -19.08 1.58
N SER A 313 -2.28 -19.83 2.27
CA SER A 313 -2.53 -21.23 2.60
C SER A 313 -3.74 -21.40 3.53
N GLU A 314 -4.46 -22.51 3.42
CA GLU A 314 -5.60 -22.82 4.30
C GLU A 314 -5.20 -22.85 5.80
N GLU A 315 -3.99 -23.29 6.12
CA GLU A 315 -3.45 -23.25 7.49
C GLU A 315 -3.43 -21.83 8.06
N LYS A 316 -2.90 -20.86 7.29
CA LYS A 316 -2.89 -19.44 7.68
C LYS A 316 -4.29 -18.86 7.78
N ILE A 317 -5.18 -19.19 6.84
CA ILE A 317 -6.59 -18.76 6.92
C ILE A 317 -7.19 -19.21 8.25
N LYS A 318 -7.08 -20.50 8.57
CA LYS A 318 -7.59 -21.05 9.84
C LYS A 318 -6.97 -20.39 11.06
N ASN A 319 -5.66 -20.10 11.02
CA ASN A 319 -4.98 -19.39 12.10
C ASN A 319 -5.55 -17.98 12.31
N ILE A 320 -5.69 -17.21 11.22
CA ILE A 320 -6.23 -15.84 11.25
C ILE A 320 -7.68 -15.85 11.73
N GLU A 321 -8.53 -16.76 11.24
CA GLU A 321 -9.92 -16.89 11.71
C GLU A 321 -10.00 -17.26 13.19
N LYS A 322 -9.13 -18.16 13.66
CA LYS A 322 -9.06 -18.53 15.08
C LYS A 322 -8.70 -17.34 15.97
N ILE A 323 -7.74 -16.53 15.54
CA ILE A 323 -7.27 -15.35 16.31
C ILE A 323 -8.31 -14.23 16.28
N THR A 324 -8.89 -13.96 15.11
CA THR A 324 -9.76 -12.79 14.89
C THR A 324 -11.23 -13.05 15.18
N GLY A 325 -11.67 -14.32 15.18
CA GLY A 325 -13.09 -14.70 15.18
C GLY A 325 -13.84 -14.34 13.90
N LEU A 326 -13.14 -13.86 12.87
CA LEU A 326 -13.72 -13.48 11.59
C LEU A 326 -13.71 -14.65 10.60
N THR A 327 -14.57 -14.60 9.60
CA THR A 327 -14.55 -15.55 8.48
C THR A 327 -13.89 -14.91 7.27
N ILE A 328 -12.92 -15.59 6.66
CA ILE A 328 -12.18 -15.15 5.48
C ILE A 328 -12.81 -15.74 4.21
N ASP A 329 -13.08 -14.88 3.23
CA ASP A 329 -13.60 -15.29 1.92
C ASP A 329 -12.53 -16.04 1.10
N ARG A 330 -12.62 -17.38 1.13
CA ARG A 330 -11.75 -18.30 0.38
C ARG A 330 -11.98 -18.26 -1.14
N LYS A 331 -13.11 -17.71 -1.60
CA LYS A 331 -13.44 -17.60 -3.03
C LYS A 331 -12.86 -16.34 -3.66
N CYS A 332 -12.40 -15.39 -2.84
CA CYS A 332 -11.74 -14.20 -3.33
C CYS A 332 -10.37 -14.56 -3.92
N ASN A 333 -10.15 -14.22 -5.19
CA ASN A 333 -8.87 -14.45 -5.88
C ASN A 333 -8.16 -13.13 -6.25
N PHE A 334 -8.87 -12.00 -6.12
CA PHE A 334 -8.40 -10.65 -6.44
C PHE A 334 -9.14 -9.64 -5.59
N ILE A 335 -8.42 -8.66 -5.04
CA ILE A 335 -9.00 -7.53 -4.33
C ILE A 335 -8.99 -6.34 -5.29
N PRO A 336 -10.14 -5.73 -5.62
CA PRO A 336 -10.20 -4.61 -6.56
C PRO A 336 -9.58 -3.34 -5.97
N PHE A 337 -8.27 -3.24 -6.01
CA PHE A 337 -7.46 -2.11 -5.57
C PHE A 337 -6.33 -1.91 -6.60
N PRO A 338 -5.90 -0.67 -6.90
CA PRO A 338 -4.83 -0.41 -7.86
C PRO A 338 -3.45 -0.88 -7.40
#